data_AF-A0A956CXN8-F1
#
_entry.id   AF-A0A956CXN8-F1
#
_cell.length_a   1.000
_cell.length_b   1.000
_cell.length_c   1.000
_cell.angle_alpha   90.00
_cell.angle_beta   90.00
_cell.angle_gamma   90.00
#
_symmetry.space_group_name_H-M   'P 1'
#
loop_
_entity.id
_entity.type
_entity.pdbx_description
1 polymer ?
#
loop_
_entity_poly.entity_id
_entity_poly.type
_entity_poly.pdbx_seq_one_letter_code
_entity_poly.pdbx_strand_id
1 'polypeptide(L)'
;MRYACLLALVLAGCGGLRLSMVDSAYRTPSNVAVYFTVDTASGDPVAGLTADDFRIYEDGSIVSVAESRQTIVNPELAAEHYTLLLVDMSGSVSESDQVPLIEEAASEFTSTLEEHQRVAVYAFDGSEEIFPITRFTRSAGAANAGVGRISNFRTRDPSTNLHGAVVAAIAELDEAISRSDVPLRFGTVVVFTDGTDRAARVTANEMGDAINDSAYDFFAIGVGDEISEGVLSRVGREGYVMVEDRTAIRAAFTEISQRIVQMTQR
;
A
#
# COMPACT_ATOMS: atom_id res chain seq x y z
N MET A 1 -17.04 32.67 17.56
CA MET A 1 -16.01 32.33 18.56
C MET A 1 -15.50 30.93 18.26
N ARG A 2 -14.27 30.81 17.76
CA ARG A 2 -13.61 29.53 17.50
C ARG A 2 -12.77 29.21 18.74
N TYR A 3 -13.16 28.22 19.51
CA TYR A 3 -12.33 27.70 20.59
C TYR A 3 -11.35 26.71 19.98
N ALA A 4 -10.07 27.09 19.91
CA ALA A 4 -8.98 26.19 19.61
C ALA A 4 -8.70 25.38 20.89
N CYS A 5 -9.07 24.10 20.87
CA CYS A 5 -8.70 23.15 21.93
C CYS A 5 -7.25 22.73 21.67
N LEU A 6 -6.31 23.32 22.42
CA LEU A 6 -4.92 22.89 22.46
C LEU A 6 -4.82 21.78 23.52
N LEU A 7 -4.82 20.52 23.07
CA LEU A 7 -4.47 19.39 23.92
C LEU A 7 -2.94 19.33 24.03
N ALA A 8 -2.39 19.74 25.17
CA ALA A 8 -0.96 19.60 25.46
C ALA A 8 -0.76 18.34 26.32
N LEU A 9 -0.22 17.27 25.72
CA LEU A 9 0.26 16.11 26.46
C LEU A 9 1.73 16.31 26.85
N VAL A 10 2.01 16.37 28.14
CA VAL A 10 3.37 16.29 28.69
C VAL A 10 3.66 14.82 28.99
N LEU A 11 4.51 14.19 28.17
CA LEU A 11 4.99 12.82 28.42
C LEU A 11 6.37 12.87 29.08
N ALA A 12 6.40 12.72 30.40
CA ALA A 12 7.59 12.31 31.13
C ALA A 12 7.41 10.84 31.53
N GLY A 13 7.90 9.93 30.70
CA GLY A 13 8.07 8.51 31.02
C GLY A 13 9.51 8.10 30.77
N CYS A 14 10.23 7.69 31.82
CA CYS A 14 11.62 7.20 31.76
C CYS A 14 11.77 5.79 31.14
N GLY A 15 10.79 5.31 30.36
CA GLY A 15 10.94 4.13 29.51
C GLY A 15 10.86 4.63 28.09
N GLY A 16 11.86 4.33 27.26
CA GLY A 16 12.01 4.84 25.90
C GLY A 16 10.87 4.40 24.98
N LEU A 17 9.67 4.92 25.18
CA LEU A 17 8.49 4.79 24.35
C LEU A 17 8.07 6.17 23.88
N ARG A 18 7.76 6.29 22.61
CA ARG A 18 7.31 7.50 21.95
C ARG A 18 5.90 7.29 21.46
N LEU A 19 4.94 7.95 22.10
CA LEU A 19 3.56 8.00 21.63
C LEU A 19 3.40 9.18 20.67
N SER A 20 3.02 8.91 19.43
CA SER A 20 2.85 9.94 18.38
C SER A 20 1.40 9.93 17.91
N MET A 21 0.70 11.06 18.00
CA MET A 21 -0.65 11.19 17.45
C MET A 21 -0.57 11.30 15.92
N VAL A 22 -1.33 10.47 15.23
CA VAL A 22 -1.45 10.45 13.77
C VAL A 22 -2.60 11.33 13.32
N ASP A 23 -3.78 11.12 13.91
CA ASP A 23 -4.99 11.88 13.57
C ASP A 23 -6.03 11.80 14.72
N SER A 24 -7.06 12.63 14.66
CA SER A 24 -8.20 12.57 15.58
C SER A 24 -9.50 13.00 14.91
N ALA A 25 -10.59 12.33 15.26
CA ALA A 25 -11.93 12.66 14.79
C ALA A 25 -12.90 12.74 15.96
N TYR A 26 -13.95 13.54 15.84
CA TYR A 26 -14.98 13.60 16.87
C TYR A 26 -16.39 13.78 16.28
N ARG A 27 -17.39 13.30 17.01
CA ARG A 27 -18.80 13.41 16.66
C ARG A 27 -19.65 13.62 17.91
N THR A 28 -20.60 14.54 17.84
CA THR A 28 -21.59 14.75 18.90
C THR A 28 -22.43 13.48 19.17
N PRO A 29 -22.85 13.23 20.43
CA PRO A 29 -22.67 14.11 21.58
C PRO A 29 -21.26 14.05 22.20
N SER A 30 -20.56 12.90 22.18
CA SER A 30 -19.23 12.75 22.83
C SER A 30 -18.42 11.54 22.31
N ASN A 31 -18.42 11.30 21.00
CA ASN A 31 -17.56 10.26 20.42
C ASN A 31 -16.27 10.91 19.94
N VAL A 32 -15.13 10.42 20.44
CA VAL A 32 -13.79 10.88 20.05
C VAL A 32 -12.99 9.65 19.63
N ALA A 33 -12.38 9.71 18.45
CA ALA A 33 -11.43 8.73 17.95
C ALA A 33 -10.06 9.40 17.89
N VAL A 34 -9.05 8.71 18.43
CA VAL A 34 -7.65 9.15 18.38
C VAL A 34 -6.84 8.04 17.76
N TYR A 35 -6.08 8.38 16.74
CA TYR A 35 -5.16 7.50 16.05
C TYR A 35 -3.75 7.86 16.47
N PHE A 36 -2.96 6.87 16.87
CA PHE A 36 -1.62 7.09 17.39
C PHE A 36 -0.72 5.89 17.12
N THR A 37 0.59 6.13 17.07
CA THR A 37 1.61 5.08 17.11
C THR A 37 2.26 5.06 18.50
N VAL A 38 2.75 3.89 18.90
CA VAL A 38 3.62 3.74 20.08
C VAL A 38 4.89 3.04 19.62
N ASP A 39 5.98 3.79 19.58
CA ASP A 39 7.28 3.30 19.12
C ASP A 39 8.24 3.20 20.32
N THR A 40 9.24 2.33 20.24
CA THR A 40 10.37 2.35 21.17
C THR A 40 11.31 3.52 20.84
N ALA A 41 12.29 3.78 21.70
CA ALA A 41 13.31 4.79 21.48
C ALA A 41 14.22 4.45 20.27
N SER A 42 14.26 3.18 19.85
CA SER A 42 14.92 2.75 18.61
C SER A 42 14.05 2.94 17.36
N GLY A 43 12.76 3.27 17.52
CA GLY A 43 11.81 3.49 16.42
C GLY A 43 11.01 2.26 16.02
N ASP A 44 11.06 1.18 16.81
CA ASP A 44 10.30 -0.04 16.54
C ASP A 44 8.89 0.05 17.15
N PRO A 45 7.82 -0.37 16.44
CA PRO A 45 6.47 -0.33 16.98
C PRO A 45 6.27 -1.29 18.17
N VAL A 46 5.44 -0.90 19.12
CA VAL A 46 5.08 -1.70 20.30
C VAL A 46 3.70 -2.33 20.09
N ALA A 47 3.69 -3.63 19.82
CA ALA A 47 2.46 -4.40 19.62
C ALA A 47 1.81 -4.88 20.95
N GLY A 48 0.54 -5.30 20.86
CA GLY A 48 -0.16 -5.98 21.94
C GLY A 48 -0.65 -5.09 23.09
N LEU A 49 -0.64 -3.77 22.91
CA LEU A 49 -1.16 -2.83 23.89
C LEU A 49 -2.70 -2.91 23.96
N THR A 50 -3.22 -2.81 25.18
CA THR A 50 -4.64 -2.87 25.53
C THR A 50 -5.11 -1.52 26.07
N ALA A 51 -6.43 -1.30 26.18
CA ALA A 51 -6.97 -0.04 26.69
C ALA A 51 -6.44 0.31 28.10
N ASP A 52 -6.16 -0.70 28.91
CA ASP A 52 -5.64 -0.54 30.28
C ASP A 52 -4.19 -0.03 30.33
N ASP A 53 -3.46 -0.09 29.22
CA ASP A 53 -2.08 0.43 29.09
C ASP A 53 -2.04 1.96 28.90
N PHE A 54 -3.19 2.59 28.65
CA PHE A 54 -3.29 4.03 28.40
C PHE A 54 -4.06 4.77 29.49
N ARG A 55 -3.70 6.03 29.69
CA ARG A 55 -4.45 6.97 30.52
C ARG A 55 -4.88 8.15 29.67
N ILE A 56 -6.19 8.33 29.55
CA ILE A 56 -6.79 9.43 28.80
C ILE A 56 -7.08 10.58 29.77
N TYR A 57 -6.72 11.80 29.37
CA TYR A 57 -6.98 13.01 30.13
C TYR A 57 -7.81 13.97 29.29
N GLU A 58 -8.83 14.57 29.91
CA GLU A 58 -9.63 15.66 29.36
C GLU A 58 -9.56 16.84 30.33
N ASP A 59 -9.20 18.02 29.83
CA ASP A 59 -9.02 19.24 30.64
C ASP A 59 -8.14 19.04 31.89
N GLY A 60 -7.11 18.21 31.76
CA GLY A 60 -6.16 17.89 32.84
C GLY A 60 -6.68 16.91 33.89
N SER A 61 -7.91 16.43 33.77
CA SER A 61 -8.49 15.40 34.64
C SER A 61 -8.46 14.04 33.95
N ILE A 62 -8.19 12.97 34.71
CA ILE A 62 -8.26 11.60 34.15
C ILE A 62 -9.71 11.29 33.77
N VAL A 63 -9.91 10.83 32.54
CA VAL A 63 -11.22 10.38 32.08
C VAL A 63 -11.51 9.04 32.78
N SER A 64 -12.61 9.00 33.53
CA SER A 64 -13.03 7.82 34.27
C SER A 64 -13.33 6.67 33.32
N VAL A 65 -12.59 5.56 33.44
CA VAL A 65 -12.81 4.31 32.67
C VAL A 65 -14.21 3.73 32.94
N ALA A 66 -14.81 4.01 34.11
CA ALA A 66 -16.15 3.55 34.44
C ALA A 66 -17.26 4.39 33.76
N GLU A 67 -17.00 5.67 33.52
CA GLU A 67 -17.97 6.60 32.93
C GLU A 67 -17.78 6.79 31.42
N SER A 68 -16.64 6.35 30.88
CA SER A 68 -16.32 6.36 29.47
C SER A 68 -16.20 4.95 28.94
N ARG A 69 -16.85 4.66 27.80
CA ARG A 69 -16.73 3.36 27.12
C ARG A 69 -15.43 3.30 26.32
N GLN A 70 -14.30 3.46 27.00
CA GLN A 70 -12.98 3.42 26.39
C GLN A 70 -12.77 2.04 25.76
N THR A 71 -12.46 2.04 24.48
CA THR A 71 -12.10 0.81 23.77
C THR A 71 -10.91 1.12 22.89
N ILE A 72 -9.91 0.26 22.95
CA ILE A 72 -8.94 0.18 21.87
C ILE A 72 -9.57 -0.71 20.83
N VAL A 73 -9.90 -0.10 19.70
CA VAL A 73 -10.25 -0.86 18.52
C VAL A 73 -8.93 -1.46 18.03
N ASN A 74 -8.83 -2.79 18.00
CA ASN A 74 -7.68 -3.48 17.42
C ASN A 74 -7.41 -2.87 16.03
N PRO A 75 -6.17 -2.42 15.71
CA PRO A 75 -5.83 -1.87 14.40
C PRO A 75 -6.27 -2.78 13.25
N GLU A 76 -6.26 -4.11 13.41
CA GLU A 76 -6.76 -5.07 12.42
C GLU A 76 -8.27 -4.92 12.12
N LEU A 77 -9.06 -4.33 13.03
CA LEU A 77 -10.49 -4.03 12.86
C LEU A 77 -10.75 -2.55 12.53
N ALA A 78 -9.73 -1.69 12.63
CA ALA A 78 -9.84 -0.24 12.46
C ALA A 78 -9.19 0.27 11.17
N ALA A 79 -8.36 -0.55 10.53
CA ALA A 79 -7.64 -0.23 9.31
C ALA A 79 -7.91 -1.26 8.20
N GLU A 80 -8.08 -0.78 6.98
CA GLU A 80 -8.04 -1.61 5.78
C GLU A 80 -6.83 -1.24 4.93
N HIS A 81 -6.02 -2.24 4.62
CA HIS A 81 -4.87 -2.10 3.74
C HIS A 81 -5.23 -2.61 2.35
N TYR A 82 -4.79 -1.89 1.33
CA TYR A 82 -5.02 -2.18 -0.07
C TYR A 82 -3.68 -2.23 -0.79
N THR A 83 -3.39 -3.32 -1.48
CA THR A 83 -2.24 -3.40 -2.41
C THR A 83 -2.73 -3.64 -3.83
N LEU A 84 -2.32 -2.76 -4.76
CA LEU A 84 -2.53 -2.94 -6.20
C LEU A 84 -1.20 -3.29 -6.85
N LEU A 85 -1.11 -4.50 -7.41
CA LEU A 85 0.01 -4.94 -8.24
C LEU A 85 -0.27 -4.62 -9.72
N LEU A 86 0.55 -3.75 -10.30
CA LEU A 86 0.64 -3.52 -11.74
C LEU A 86 1.68 -4.45 -12.35
N VAL A 87 1.28 -5.21 -13.36
CA VAL A 87 2.14 -6.12 -14.12
C VAL A 87 2.26 -5.61 -15.55
N ASP A 88 3.46 -5.23 -15.96
CA ASP A 88 3.76 -4.91 -17.34
C ASP A 88 3.60 -6.15 -18.21
N MET A 89 2.73 -6.05 -19.20
CA MET A 89 2.46 -7.07 -20.22
C MET A 89 2.63 -6.47 -21.62
N SER A 90 3.49 -5.47 -21.77
CA SER A 90 3.93 -4.93 -23.06
C SER A 90 4.66 -5.99 -23.90
N GLY A 91 5.02 -5.68 -25.15
CA GLY A 91 5.57 -6.65 -26.10
C GLY A 91 6.83 -7.35 -25.59
N SER A 92 7.74 -6.62 -24.93
CA SER A 92 8.98 -7.16 -24.35
C SER A 92 8.73 -8.27 -23.33
N VAL A 93 7.70 -8.10 -22.49
CA VAL A 93 7.31 -9.08 -21.47
C VAL A 93 6.47 -10.20 -22.07
N SER A 94 5.38 -9.84 -22.73
CA SER A 94 4.34 -10.77 -23.18
C SER A 94 4.78 -11.76 -24.26
N GLU A 95 5.78 -11.39 -25.07
CA GLU A 95 6.39 -12.27 -26.07
C GLU A 95 7.56 -13.09 -25.52
N SER A 96 7.93 -12.89 -24.25
CA SER A 96 9.03 -13.59 -23.60
C SER A 96 8.58 -14.83 -22.82
N ASP A 97 9.53 -15.73 -22.57
CA ASP A 97 9.33 -16.92 -21.73
C ASP A 97 9.18 -16.58 -20.22
N GLN A 98 9.06 -15.29 -19.86
CA GLN A 98 8.94 -14.83 -18.47
C GLN A 98 7.52 -14.89 -17.93
N VAL A 99 6.50 -14.86 -18.80
CA VAL A 99 5.09 -14.79 -18.37
C VAL A 99 4.72 -15.88 -17.34
N PRO A 100 5.14 -17.16 -17.48
CA PRO A 100 4.88 -18.17 -16.46
C PRO A 100 5.55 -17.87 -15.11
N LEU A 101 6.77 -17.31 -15.11
CA LEU A 101 7.49 -16.93 -13.89
C LEU A 101 6.82 -15.73 -13.20
N ILE A 102 6.34 -14.77 -13.99
CA ILE A 102 5.61 -13.60 -13.50
C ILE A 102 4.29 -14.04 -12.88
N GLU A 103 3.56 -14.96 -13.52
CA GLU A 103 2.33 -15.52 -12.95
C GLU A 103 2.59 -16.24 -11.62
N GLU A 104 3.62 -17.10 -11.56
CA GLU A 104 3.99 -17.79 -10.32
C GLU A 104 4.36 -16.80 -9.21
N ALA A 105 5.21 -15.81 -9.52
CA ALA A 105 5.65 -14.80 -8.56
C ALA A 105 4.49 -13.90 -8.09
N ALA A 106 3.60 -13.49 -8.99
CA ALA A 106 2.41 -12.71 -8.65
C ALA A 106 1.44 -13.54 -7.80
N SER A 107 1.29 -14.85 -8.08
CA SER A 107 0.45 -15.76 -7.29
C SER A 107 0.97 -15.88 -5.86
N GLU A 108 2.28 -16.09 -5.69
CA GLU A 108 2.94 -16.15 -4.38
C GLU A 108 2.84 -14.80 -3.64
N PHE A 109 3.08 -13.68 -4.34
CA PHE A 109 2.92 -12.32 -3.82
C PHE A 109 1.50 -12.07 -3.31
N THR A 110 0.48 -12.34 -4.14
CA THR A 110 -0.92 -12.14 -3.73
C THR A 110 -1.29 -13.03 -2.55
N SER A 111 -0.90 -14.31 -2.57
CA SER A 111 -1.16 -15.24 -1.46
C SER A 111 -0.55 -14.76 -0.14
N THR A 112 0.66 -14.20 -0.18
CA THR A 112 1.35 -13.68 1.02
C THR A 112 0.61 -12.49 1.62
N LEU A 113 0.03 -11.64 0.77
CA LEU A 113 -0.60 -10.39 1.19
C LEU A 113 -2.08 -10.53 1.55
N GLU A 114 -2.82 -11.45 0.93
CA GLU A 114 -4.25 -11.65 1.17
C GLU A 114 -4.60 -11.99 2.63
N GLU A 115 -3.64 -12.49 3.41
CA GLU A 115 -3.83 -12.75 4.85
C GLU A 115 -4.01 -11.47 5.68
N HIS A 116 -3.50 -10.35 5.20
CA HIS A 116 -3.44 -9.09 5.95
C HIS A 116 -4.12 -7.92 5.24
N GLN A 117 -4.38 -8.03 3.94
CA GLN A 117 -4.83 -6.90 3.13
C GLN A 117 -5.64 -7.30 1.91
N ARG A 118 -6.30 -6.30 1.32
CA ARG A 118 -7.06 -6.42 0.07
C ARG A 118 -6.09 -6.29 -1.09
N VAL A 119 -6.03 -7.31 -1.94
CA VAL A 119 -5.11 -7.30 -3.09
C VAL A 119 -5.89 -7.20 -4.40
N ALA A 120 -5.37 -6.41 -5.34
CA ALA A 120 -5.78 -6.39 -6.73
C ALA A 120 -4.57 -6.54 -7.64
N VAL A 121 -4.77 -7.13 -8.81
CA VAL A 121 -3.76 -7.30 -9.84
C VAL A 121 -4.31 -6.76 -11.15
N TYR A 122 -3.55 -5.87 -11.77
CA TYR A 122 -3.86 -5.28 -13.06
C TYR A 122 -2.67 -5.50 -13.99
N ALA A 123 -2.97 -5.80 -15.25
CA ALA A 123 -1.99 -5.79 -16.31
C ALA A 123 -2.04 -4.43 -17.02
N PHE A 124 -0.91 -3.97 -17.52
CA PHE A 124 -0.87 -2.80 -18.42
C PHE A 124 0.03 -3.10 -19.61
N ASP A 125 -0.20 -2.38 -20.69
CA ASP A 125 0.63 -2.41 -21.89
C ASP A 125 0.72 -0.97 -22.45
N GLY A 126 0.81 -0.77 -23.75
CA GLY A 126 0.85 0.56 -24.37
C GLY A 126 -0.50 1.30 -24.39
N SER A 127 -1.57 0.64 -23.98
CA SER A 127 -2.94 1.17 -23.98
C SER A 127 -3.10 2.30 -22.97
N GLU A 128 -4.14 3.12 -23.18
CA GLU A 128 -4.51 4.19 -22.25
C GLU A 128 -5.02 3.66 -20.91
N GLU A 129 -5.75 2.53 -20.94
CA GLU A 129 -6.33 1.89 -19.75
C GLU A 129 -5.45 0.75 -19.24
N ILE A 130 -5.53 0.50 -17.93
CA ILE A 130 -5.04 -0.74 -17.30
C ILE A 130 -6.15 -1.81 -17.26
N PHE A 131 -5.76 -3.08 -17.21
CA PHE A 131 -6.67 -4.21 -17.38
C PHE A 131 -6.77 -5.06 -16.12
N PRO A 132 -7.97 -5.25 -15.54
CA PRO A 132 -8.13 -6.03 -14.33
C PRO A 132 -7.89 -7.53 -14.58
N ILE A 133 -6.85 -8.07 -13.95
CA ILE A 133 -6.62 -9.51 -13.80
C ILE A 133 -7.44 -10.00 -12.61
N THR A 134 -7.29 -9.34 -11.47
CA THR A 134 -8.17 -9.49 -10.32
C THR A 134 -8.45 -8.15 -9.68
N ARG A 135 -9.72 -7.83 -9.44
CA ARG A 135 -10.11 -6.65 -8.68
C ARG A 135 -10.03 -6.90 -7.18
N PHE A 136 -10.01 -5.83 -6.39
CA PHE A 136 -10.10 -5.93 -4.93
C PHE A 136 -11.31 -6.76 -4.51
N THR A 137 -11.09 -7.68 -3.59
CA THR A 137 -12.08 -8.63 -3.10
C THR A 137 -12.05 -8.75 -1.57
N ARG A 138 -13.18 -9.14 -0.99
CA ARG A 138 -13.33 -9.49 0.44
C ARG A 138 -13.16 -11.00 0.68
N SER A 139 -13.14 -11.79 -0.38
CA SER A 139 -13.05 -13.25 -0.28
C SER A 139 -11.60 -13.68 -0.30
N ALA A 140 -11.13 -14.25 0.80
CA ALA A 140 -9.79 -14.84 0.87
C ALA A 140 -9.58 -15.85 -0.26
N GLY A 141 -8.41 -15.81 -0.90
CA GLY A 141 -8.04 -16.69 -2.02
C GLY A 141 -8.60 -16.28 -3.38
N ALA A 142 -9.49 -15.28 -3.46
CA ALA A 142 -10.10 -14.90 -4.73
C ALA A 142 -9.15 -14.09 -5.63
N ALA A 143 -8.20 -13.32 -5.08
CA ALA A 143 -7.18 -12.67 -5.90
C ALA A 143 -6.19 -13.68 -6.43
N ASN A 144 -5.70 -14.58 -5.59
CA ASN A 144 -4.78 -15.64 -6.01
C ASN A 144 -5.38 -16.53 -7.12
N ALA A 145 -6.65 -16.93 -7.00
CA ALA A 145 -7.34 -17.70 -8.04
C ALA A 145 -7.47 -16.94 -9.38
N GLY A 146 -7.55 -15.60 -9.35
CA GLY A 146 -7.65 -14.77 -10.55
C GLY A 146 -6.31 -14.50 -11.23
N VAL A 147 -5.18 -14.60 -10.51
CA VAL A 147 -3.83 -14.34 -11.04
C VAL A 147 -3.44 -15.33 -12.14
N GLY A 148 -3.97 -16.56 -12.13
CA GLY A 148 -3.78 -17.53 -13.22
C GLY A 148 -4.28 -17.06 -14.61
N ARG A 149 -4.95 -15.90 -14.67
CA ARG A 149 -5.35 -15.25 -15.92
C ARG A 149 -4.22 -14.45 -16.58
N ILE A 150 -3.10 -14.20 -15.89
CA ILE A 150 -1.94 -13.48 -16.46
C ILE A 150 -1.42 -14.18 -17.71
N SER A 151 -1.20 -15.50 -17.69
CA SER A 151 -0.74 -16.25 -18.88
C SER A 151 -1.71 -16.19 -20.07
N ASN A 152 -2.97 -15.85 -19.83
CA ASN A 152 -3.98 -15.73 -20.87
C ASN A 152 -4.20 -14.28 -21.32
N PHE A 153 -3.51 -13.32 -20.69
CA PHE A 153 -3.59 -11.93 -21.08
C PHE A 153 -3.07 -11.75 -22.51
N ARG A 154 -3.77 -10.95 -23.30
CA ARG A 154 -3.36 -10.63 -24.67
C ARG A 154 -3.08 -9.14 -24.77
N THR A 155 -1.82 -8.85 -25.06
CA THR A 155 -1.31 -7.51 -25.34
C THR A 155 -2.10 -6.89 -26.47
N ARG A 156 -2.61 -5.68 -26.23
CA ARG A 156 -3.40 -4.89 -27.17
C ARG A 156 -2.54 -3.85 -27.87
N ASP A 157 -1.59 -3.28 -27.13
CA ASP A 157 -0.60 -2.34 -27.64
C ASP A 157 0.79 -2.78 -27.13
N PRO A 158 1.72 -3.17 -28.02
CA PRO A 158 3.00 -3.73 -27.61
C PRO A 158 3.97 -2.70 -26.99
N SER A 159 3.63 -1.40 -27.01
CA SER A 159 4.42 -0.39 -26.30
C SER A 159 4.20 -0.46 -24.78
N THR A 160 4.86 0.40 -24.02
CA THR A 160 4.81 0.40 -22.54
C THR A 160 4.29 1.75 -22.05
N ASN A 161 3.08 1.79 -21.48
CA ASN A 161 2.50 2.99 -20.86
C ASN A 161 2.71 2.98 -19.33
N LEU A 162 3.96 2.93 -18.90
CA LEU A 162 4.33 2.87 -17.48
C LEU A 162 3.77 4.08 -16.70
N HIS A 163 3.95 5.29 -17.22
CA HIS A 163 3.52 6.50 -16.51
C HIS A 163 2.00 6.57 -16.37
N GLY A 164 1.28 6.27 -17.46
CA GLY A 164 -0.18 6.25 -17.44
C GLY A 164 -0.73 5.13 -16.57
N ALA A 165 -0.08 3.97 -16.56
CA ALA A 165 -0.49 2.85 -15.71
C ALA A 165 -0.39 3.19 -14.22
N VAL A 166 0.68 3.87 -13.78
CA VAL A 166 0.82 4.32 -12.38
C VAL A 166 -0.29 5.30 -12.00
N VAL A 167 -0.58 6.29 -12.85
CA VAL A 167 -1.68 7.24 -12.62
C VAL A 167 -3.04 6.53 -12.56
N ALA A 168 -3.27 5.58 -13.46
CA ALA A 168 -4.50 4.78 -13.46
C ALA A 168 -4.63 3.90 -12.20
N ALA A 169 -3.53 3.32 -11.70
CA ALA A 169 -3.55 2.55 -10.45
C ALA A 169 -3.89 3.40 -9.22
N ILE A 170 -3.42 4.64 -9.16
CA ILE A 170 -3.80 5.59 -8.11
C ILE A 170 -5.32 5.81 -8.14
N ALA A 171 -5.89 6.04 -9.32
CA ALA A 171 -7.34 6.24 -9.47
C ALA A 171 -8.15 4.98 -9.07
N GLU A 172 -7.69 3.79 -9.42
CA GLU A 172 -8.33 2.52 -9.00
C GLU A 172 -8.25 2.30 -7.48
N LEU A 173 -7.13 2.68 -6.84
CA LEU A 173 -7.01 2.66 -5.38
C LEU A 173 -7.94 3.66 -4.72
N ASP A 174 -7.99 4.91 -5.21
CA ASP A 174 -8.91 5.95 -4.72
C ASP A 174 -10.36 5.44 -4.75
N GLU A 175 -10.78 4.85 -5.87
CA GLU A 175 -12.11 4.28 -6.00
C GLU A 175 -12.34 3.15 -4.99
N ALA A 176 -11.41 2.21 -4.87
CA ALA A 176 -11.54 1.06 -3.96
C ALA A 176 -11.59 1.48 -2.48
N ILE A 177 -10.78 2.46 -2.09
CA ILE A 177 -10.70 3.01 -0.74
C ILE A 177 -11.95 3.84 -0.42
N SER A 178 -12.46 4.63 -1.38
CA SER A 178 -13.67 5.45 -1.19
C SER A 178 -14.92 4.63 -0.87
N ARG A 179 -14.97 3.36 -1.30
CA ARG A 179 -16.06 2.41 -1.05
C ARG A 179 -16.02 1.75 0.34
N SER A 180 -14.94 1.95 1.09
CA SER A 180 -14.82 1.40 2.45
C SER A 180 -15.31 2.39 3.49
N ASP A 181 -16.11 1.87 4.43
CA ASP A 181 -16.59 2.59 5.60
C ASP A 181 -15.57 2.58 6.76
N VAL A 182 -14.43 1.91 6.59
CA VAL A 182 -13.39 1.83 7.62
C VAL A 182 -12.63 3.15 7.69
N PRO A 183 -12.45 3.75 8.89
CA PRO A 183 -11.83 5.06 9.00
C PRO A 183 -10.38 5.13 8.54
N LEU A 184 -9.54 4.16 8.94
CA LEU A 184 -8.14 4.09 8.50
C LEU A 184 -8.05 3.23 7.25
N ARG A 185 -7.48 3.80 6.20
CA ARG A 185 -7.31 3.11 4.93
C ARG A 185 -5.92 3.44 4.41
N PHE A 186 -5.16 2.42 4.08
CA PHE A 186 -3.81 2.54 3.56
C PHE A 186 -3.76 1.90 2.18
N GLY A 187 -3.04 2.52 1.26
CA GLY A 187 -2.89 2.04 -0.11
C GLY A 187 -1.43 1.88 -0.47
N THR A 188 -1.13 0.80 -1.18
CA THR A 188 0.20 0.51 -1.73
C THR A 188 0.05 0.16 -3.21
N VAL A 189 0.88 0.75 -4.06
CA VAL A 189 1.05 0.38 -5.46
C VAL A 189 2.38 -0.35 -5.60
N VAL A 190 2.35 -1.51 -6.25
CA VAL A 190 3.57 -2.23 -6.64
C VAL A 190 3.60 -2.32 -8.15
N VAL A 191 4.71 -1.90 -8.76
CA VAL A 191 4.88 -1.93 -10.21
C VAL A 191 5.94 -2.93 -10.60
N PHE A 192 5.57 -3.93 -11.39
CA PHE A 192 6.50 -4.82 -12.06
C PHE A 192 6.63 -4.41 -13.53
N THR A 193 7.85 -4.18 -14.01
CA THR A 193 8.12 -3.84 -15.42
C THR A 193 9.55 -4.24 -15.82
N ASP A 194 9.73 -4.58 -17.09
CA ASP A 194 11.06 -4.82 -17.67
C ASP A 194 11.60 -3.60 -18.45
N GLY A 195 10.79 -2.55 -18.61
CA GLY A 195 11.04 -1.49 -19.58
C GLY A 195 10.74 -0.08 -19.08
N THR A 196 11.09 0.90 -19.91
CA THR A 196 10.76 2.31 -19.69
C THR A 196 9.47 2.69 -20.40
N ASP A 197 8.86 3.80 -19.99
CA ASP A 197 7.70 4.34 -20.71
C ASP A 197 8.06 4.65 -22.17
N ARG A 198 7.33 4.03 -23.10
CA ARG A 198 7.45 4.22 -24.56
C ARG A 198 6.19 4.73 -25.21
N ALA A 199 5.03 4.53 -24.57
CA ALA A 199 3.77 5.04 -25.07
C ALA A 199 3.67 6.57 -24.93
N ALA A 200 4.38 7.16 -23.94
CA ALA A 200 4.47 8.60 -23.69
C ALA A 200 3.12 9.30 -23.62
N ARG A 201 2.09 8.59 -23.14
CA ARG A 201 0.72 9.14 -22.98
C ARG A 201 0.62 10.10 -21.81
N VAL A 202 1.40 9.83 -20.77
CA VAL A 202 1.58 10.66 -19.58
C VAL A 202 3.06 10.93 -19.41
N THR A 203 3.42 12.15 -19.02
CA THR A 203 4.83 12.52 -18.82
C THR A 203 5.37 11.99 -17.50
N ALA A 204 6.69 11.82 -17.41
CA ALA A 204 7.35 11.40 -16.17
C ALA A 204 7.18 12.40 -15.02
N ASN A 205 6.88 13.68 -15.33
CA ASN A 205 6.61 14.71 -14.34
C ASN A 205 5.17 14.59 -13.82
N GLU A 206 4.18 14.43 -14.70
CA GLU A 206 2.79 14.20 -14.29
C GLU A 206 2.64 12.94 -13.44
N MET A 207 3.33 11.85 -13.79
CA MET A 207 3.39 10.66 -12.93
C MET A 207 4.02 10.97 -11.57
N GLY A 208 5.14 11.71 -11.55
CA GLY A 208 5.81 12.08 -10.31
C GLY A 208 4.95 12.96 -9.41
N ASP A 209 4.24 13.93 -9.99
CA ASP A 209 3.29 14.78 -9.29
C ASP A 209 2.14 13.94 -8.73
N ALA A 210 1.57 13.02 -9.50
CA ALA A 210 0.53 12.10 -9.04
C ALA A 210 0.99 11.22 -7.87
N ILE A 211 2.21 10.66 -7.93
CA ILE A 211 2.80 9.90 -6.81
C ILE A 211 2.92 10.78 -5.57
N ASN A 212 3.48 12.00 -5.71
CA ASN A 212 3.71 12.92 -4.60
C ASN A 212 2.43 13.43 -3.94
N ASP A 213 1.38 13.64 -4.73
CA ASP A 213 0.08 14.13 -4.26
C ASP A 213 -0.76 13.00 -3.64
N SER A 214 -0.44 11.74 -3.94
CA SER A 214 -1.13 10.59 -3.36
C SER A 214 -0.63 10.24 -1.95
N ALA A 215 -1.54 9.70 -1.13
CA ALA A 215 -1.25 9.21 0.22
C ALA A 215 -0.77 7.74 0.25
N TYR A 216 -0.40 7.18 -0.91
CA TYR A 216 -0.09 5.76 -1.05
C TYR A 216 1.41 5.50 -1.03
N ASP A 217 1.79 4.30 -0.61
CA ASP A 217 3.15 3.79 -0.73
C ASP A 217 3.37 3.18 -2.13
N PHE A 218 4.57 3.29 -2.68
CA PHE A 218 4.95 2.81 -3.99
C PHE A 218 6.23 1.98 -3.94
N PHE A 219 6.15 0.77 -4.49
CA PHE A 219 7.29 -0.10 -4.72
C PHE A 219 7.44 -0.42 -6.20
N ALA A 220 8.68 -0.67 -6.62
CA ALA A 220 8.95 -1.10 -8.00
C ALA A 220 9.82 -2.36 -8.05
N ILE A 221 9.55 -3.22 -9.03
CA ILE A 221 10.33 -4.39 -9.38
C ILE A 221 10.71 -4.22 -10.84
N GLY A 222 12.00 -3.96 -11.08
CA GLY A 222 12.57 -3.85 -12.41
C GLY A 222 13.28 -5.13 -12.82
N VAL A 223 13.07 -5.58 -14.06
CA VAL A 223 13.76 -6.76 -14.62
C VAL A 223 14.57 -6.36 -15.84
N GLY A 224 15.82 -6.83 -15.88
CA GLY A 224 16.74 -6.62 -17.00
C GLY A 224 17.27 -5.19 -17.08
N ASP A 225 17.86 -4.89 -18.23
CA ASP A 225 18.71 -3.69 -18.40
C ASP A 225 17.99 -2.52 -19.08
N GLU A 226 16.73 -2.70 -19.53
CA GLU A 226 16.01 -1.65 -20.26
C GLU A 226 15.43 -0.58 -19.34
N ILE A 227 15.05 -0.96 -18.11
CA ILE A 227 14.61 0.00 -17.10
C ILE A 227 15.81 0.58 -16.34
N SER A 228 15.83 1.90 -16.18
CA SER A 228 16.91 2.58 -15.44
C SER A 228 16.58 2.70 -13.95
N GLU A 229 17.61 2.68 -13.12
CA GLU A 229 17.51 2.94 -11.67
C GLU A 229 16.82 4.27 -11.35
N GLY A 230 17.02 5.30 -12.19
CA GLY A 230 16.36 6.59 -12.05
C GLY A 230 14.85 6.56 -12.27
N VAL A 231 14.35 5.62 -13.08
CA VAL A 231 12.90 5.41 -13.27
C VAL A 231 12.36 4.60 -12.10
N LEU A 232 13.03 3.52 -11.70
CA LEU A 232 12.62 2.69 -10.57
C LEU A 232 12.57 3.46 -9.25
N SER A 233 13.56 4.29 -8.96
CA SER A 233 13.58 5.13 -7.75
C SER A 233 12.50 6.21 -7.75
N ARG A 234 12.05 6.65 -8.94
CA ARG A 234 10.94 7.60 -9.06
C ARG A 234 9.59 6.93 -8.85
N VAL A 235 9.41 5.71 -9.39
CA VAL A 235 8.17 4.94 -9.24
C VAL A 235 8.10 4.36 -7.82
N GLY A 236 9.10 3.59 -7.42
CA GLY A 236 9.19 2.95 -6.11
C GLY A 236 9.76 3.89 -5.04
N ARG A 237 8.99 4.90 -4.65
CA ARG A 237 9.38 5.94 -3.68
C ARG A 237 9.80 5.36 -2.32
N GLU A 238 9.22 4.22 -1.92
CA GLU A 238 9.48 3.52 -0.67
C GLU A 238 10.55 2.43 -0.84
N GLY A 239 10.84 2.07 -2.08
CA GLY A 239 11.94 1.21 -2.47
C GLY A 239 11.69 0.48 -3.80
N TYR A 240 12.77 0.00 -4.39
CA TYR A 240 12.71 -0.88 -5.55
C TYR A 240 13.68 -2.05 -5.43
N VAL A 241 13.41 -3.10 -6.19
CA VAL A 241 14.33 -4.20 -6.45
C VAL A 241 14.60 -4.23 -7.95
N MET A 242 15.87 -4.26 -8.32
CA MET A 242 16.32 -4.48 -9.70
C MET A 242 16.87 -5.89 -9.80
N VAL A 243 16.41 -6.67 -10.77
CA VAL A 243 16.95 -8.01 -11.06
C VAL A 243 17.51 -8.06 -12.46
N GLU A 244 18.78 -8.48 -12.58
CA GLU A 244 19.42 -8.72 -13.88
C GLU A 244 18.98 -10.06 -14.49
N ASP A 245 18.76 -11.06 -13.63
CA ASP A 245 18.37 -12.41 -14.01
C ASP A 245 16.88 -12.66 -13.75
N ARG A 246 16.19 -13.16 -14.77
CA ARG A 246 14.79 -13.60 -14.74
C ARG A 246 14.53 -14.66 -13.67
N THR A 247 15.54 -15.46 -13.30
CA THR A 247 15.41 -16.44 -12.20
C THR A 247 15.22 -15.77 -10.83
N ALA A 248 15.59 -14.51 -10.68
CA ALA A 248 15.45 -13.74 -9.46
C ALA A 248 14.12 -12.99 -9.33
N ILE A 249 13.24 -13.03 -10.34
CA ILE A 249 11.91 -12.38 -10.32
C ILE A 249 11.14 -12.79 -9.05
N ARG A 250 11.08 -14.09 -8.76
CA ARG A 250 10.39 -14.60 -7.57
C ARG A 250 10.95 -14.01 -6.28
N ALA A 251 12.28 -13.97 -6.15
CA ALA A 251 12.93 -13.42 -4.97
C ALA A 251 12.62 -11.92 -4.79
N ALA A 252 12.55 -11.15 -5.89
CA ALA A 252 12.19 -9.74 -5.84
C ALA A 252 10.75 -9.52 -5.36
N PHE A 253 9.79 -10.32 -5.86
CA PHE A 253 8.41 -10.28 -5.38
C PHE A 253 8.32 -10.67 -3.90
N THR A 254 9.04 -11.71 -3.46
CA THR A 254 9.09 -12.11 -2.05
C THR A 254 9.67 -11.01 -1.16
N GLU A 255 10.72 -10.33 -1.60
CA GLU A 255 11.34 -9.24 -0.84
C GLU A 255 10.37 -8.06 -0.66
N ILE A 256 9.71 -7.62 -1.74
CA ILE A 256 8.72 -6.54 -1.68
C ILE A 256 7.50 -6.95 -0.84
N SER A 257 6.97 -8.16 -0.99
CA SER A 257 5.82 -8.61 -0.19
C SER A 257 6.15 -8.64 1.30
N GLN A 258 7.34 -9.09 1.70
CA GLN A 258 7.78 -9.09 3.09
C GLN A 258 7.91 -7.67 3.66
N ARG A 259 8.43 -6.71 2.89
CA ARG A 259 8.49 -5.30 3.31
C ARG A 259 7.09 -4.73 3.54
N ILE A 260 6.15 -5.01 2.63
CA ILE A 260 4.75 -4.56 2.76
C ILE A 260 4.09 -5.18 4.00
N VAL A 261 4.25 -6.49 4.23
CA VAL A 261 3.72 -7.15 5.44
C VAL A 261 4.26 -6.50 6.72
N GLN A 262 5.57 -6.20 6.76
CA GLN A 262 6.18 -5.52 7.91
C GLN A 262 5.63 -4.10 8.13
N MET A 263 5.21 -3.40 7.07
CA MET A 263 4.57 -2.08 7.17
C MET A 263 3.13 -2.18 7.66
N THR A 264 2.38 -3.16 7.17
CA THR A 264 0.99 -3.40 7.58
C THR A 264 0.86 -3.81 9.05
N GLN A 265 1.89 -4.45 9.61
CA GLN A 265 1.90 -4.88 11.02
C GLN A 265 2.36 -3.81 12.02
N ARG A 266 2.67 -2.58 11.56
CA ARG A 266 3.04 -1.46 12.44
C ARG A 266 1.81 -0.74 12.99
#